data_AF-A0A803NEH8-F1
#
_entry.id   AF-A0A803NEH8-F1
#
_cell.length_a   1.000
_cell.length_b   1.000
_cell.length_c   1.000
_cell.angle_alpha   90.00
_cell.angle_beta   90.00
_cell.angle_gamma   90.00
#
_symmetry.space_group_name_H-M   'P 1'
#
loop_
_entity.id
_entity.type
_entity.pdbx_description
1 polymer ?
#
loop_
_entity_poly.entity_id
_entity_poly.type
_entity_poly.pdbx_seq_one_letter_code
_entity_poly.pdbx_strand_id
1 'polypeptide(L)'
;MANQVDGSHEKSFKLQSFHKFVRSNPKSDKFKVKRFHHIEFWCGDASNTSLLFSKGLGMPTVAKSDHSTGNLVHASYVLRSGDLRFLFTAPYTQSSSPTASIPTFNYESHSSFMSTHGFGVRAIALEWTMLSPPTPLV
;
A
#
# COMPACT_ATOMS: atom_id res chain seq x y z
N MET A 1 63.18 12.49 30.70
CA MET A 1 62.19 12.80 29.66
C MET A 1 61.50 11.51 29.26
N ALA A 2 60.34 11.21 29.82
CA ALA A 2 59.54 10.05 29.44
C ALA A 2 58.62 10.47 28.30
N ASN A 3 58.75 9.85 27.13
CA ASN A 3 57.89 10.12 25.99
C ASN A 3 56.70 9.17 26.06
N GLN A 4 55.52 9.74 26.26
CA GLN A 4 54.24 9.05 26.41
C GLN A 4 53.72 8.72 25.02
N VAL A 5 53.60 7.43 24.71
CA VAL A 5 53.06 6.97 23.42
C VAL A 5 51.53 7.04 23.52
N ASP A 6 50.93 8.02 22.85
CA ASP A 6 49.49 8.18 22.73
C ASP A 6 48.89 6.97 21.99
N GLY A 7 48.24 6.08 22.75
CA GLY A 7 47.49 4.96 22.22
C GLY A 7 46.19 5.44 21.60
N SER A 8 46.12 5.44 20.26
CA SER A 8 44.90 5.65 19.49
C SER A 8 43.81 4.68 19.95
N HIS A 9 42.74 5.21 20.55
CA HIS A 9 41.55 4.45 20.90
C HIS A 9 40.78 4.05 19.64
N GLU A 10 41.17 2.93 19.01
CA GLU A 10 40.27 2.21 18.12
C GLU A 10 39.11 1.66 18.96
N LYS A 11 37.96 2.34 18.89
CA LYS A 11 36.72 1.80 19.43
C LYS A 11 36.36 0.56 18.62
N SER A 12 36.77 -0.60 19.13
CA SER A 12 36.39 -1.93 18.62
C SER A 12 34.87 -1.97 18.39
N PHE A 13 34.47 -2.07 17.12
CA PHE A 13 33.07 -2.20 16.74
C PHE A 13 32.58 -3.58 17.16
N LYS A 14 32.03 -3.67 18.37
CA LYS A 14 31.51 -4.92 18.92
C LYS A 14 30.14 -5.21 18.32
N LEU A 15 30.12 -6.11 17.33
CA LEU A 15 28.89 -6.61 16.72
C LEU A 15 28.02 -7.27 17.82
N GLN A 16 26.86 -6.70 18.08
CA GLN A 16 25.92 -7.27 19.05
C GLN A 16 24.96 -8.23 18.35
N SER A 17 24.62 -9.34 19.01
CA SER A 17 23.68 -10.32 18.48
C SER A 17 22.24 -9.79 18.45
N PHE A 18 21.41 -10.36 17.58
CA PHE A 18 20.02 -9.95 17.35
C PHE A 18 19.15 -9.93 18.61
N HIS A 19 19.48 -10.70 19.65
CA HIS A 19 18.74 -10.71 20.92
C HIS A 19 18.73 -9.35 21.64
N LYS A 20 19.73 -8.50 21.39
CA LYS A 20 19.77 -7.14 21.95
C LYS A 20 19.04 -6.10 21.09
N PHE A 21 18.49 -6.51 19.94
CA PHE A 21 17.75 -5.66 19.00
C PHE A 21 16.22 -5.77 19.16
N VAL A 22 15.72 -6.22 20.32
CA VAL A 22 14.28 -6.18 20.62
C VAL A 22 13.89 -4.73 20.93
N ARG A 23 13.12 -4.11 20.03
CA ARG A 23 12.57 -2.77 20.24
C ARG A 23 11.46 -2.81 21.29
N SER A 24 11.43 -1.83 22.19
CA SER A 24 10.31 -1.64 23.12
C SER A 24 9.06 -1.22 22.33
N ASN A 25 7.95 -1.92 22.51
CA ASN A 25 6.67 -1.61 21.86
C ASN A 25 5.68 -1.04 22.89
N PRO A 26 5.41 0.28 22.89
CA PRO A 26 4.47 0.92 23.82
C PRO A 26 3.00 0.62 23.50
N LYS A 27 2.69 -0.03 22.37
CA LYS A 27 1.31 -0.34 21.92
C LYS A 27 0.39 0.89 21.86
N SER A 28 0.92 2.01 21.37
CA SER A 28 0.26 3.32 21.37
C SER A 28 -0.60 3.61 20.13
N ASP A 29 -1.24 2.60 19.55
CA ASP A 29 -2.09 2.78 18.36
C ASP A 29 -3.36 3.58 18.72
N LYS A 30 -3.65 4.66 17.97
CA LYS A 30 -4.80 5.54 18.22
C LYS A 30 -6.16 4.94 17.85
N PHE A 31 -6.15 3.91 17.02
CA PHE A 31 -7.33 3.17 16.59
C PHE A 31 -6.94 1.70 16.42
N LYS A 32 -7.92 0.79 16.50
CA LYS A 32 -7.67 -0.65 16.44
C LYS A 32 -7.39 -1.09 15.00
N VAL A 33 -6.10 -1.14 14.63
CA VAL A 33 -5.64 -1.72 13.37
C VAL A 33 -5.66 -3.24 13.48
N LYS A 34 -6.13 -3.92 12.42
CA LYS A 34 -6.20 -5.38 12.36
C LYS A 34 -5.07 -5.96 11.51
N ARG A 35 -5.03 -5.61 10.23
CA ARG A 35 -4.12 -6.19 9.23
C ARG A 35 -4.11 -5.36 7.93
N PHE A 36 -3.20 -5.69 7.02
CA PHE A 36 -3.26 -5.18 5.65
C PHE A 36 -4.52 -5.70 4.94
N HIS A 37 -5.19 -4.81 4.22
CA HIS A 37 -6.39 -5.15 3.45
C HIS A 37 -6.08 -5.36 1.97
N HIS A 38 -5.46 -4.38 1.30
CA HIS A 38 -4.94 -4.50 -0.07
C HIS A 38 -3.91 -3.42 -0.35
N ILE A 39 -3.17 -3.58 -1.45
CA ILE A 39 -2.32 -2.52 -2.03
C ILE A 39 -2.90 -2.15 -3.39
N GLU A 40 -3.15 -0.86 -3.61
CA GLU A 40 -3.62 -0.33 -4.88
C GLU A 40 -2.45 0.27 -5.67
N PHE A 41 -2.32 -0.18 -6.92
CA PHE A 41 -1.41 0.35 -7.91
C PHE A 41 -2.18 1.16 -8.94
N TRP A 42 -1.66 2.34 -9.24
CA TRP A 42 -2.07 3.11 -10.41
C TRP A 42 -1.18 2.74 -11.59
N CYS A 43 -1.81 2.56 -12.74
CA CYS A 43 -1.16 2.05 -13.94
C CYS A 43 -1.80 2.65 -15.19
N GLY A 44 -1.06 2.62 -16.31
CA GLY A 44 -1.59 3.09 -17.59
C GLY A 44 -2.63 2.14 -18.21
N ASP A 45 -2.47 0.84 -17.99
CA ASP A 45 -3.40 -0.20 -18.45
C ASP A 45 -3.52 -1.31 -17.40
N ALA A 46 -4.64 -1.30 -16.67
CA ALA A 46 -4.91 -2.25 -15.61
C ALA A 46 -5.08 -3.69 -16.12
N SER A 47 -5.52 -3.90 -17.36
CA SER A 47 -5.74 -5.25 -17.91
C SER A 47 -4.41 -5.94 -18.15
N ASN A 48 -3.49 -5.27 -18.84
CA ASN A 48 -2.17 -5.83 -19.12
C ASN A 48 -1.34 -5.98 -17.85
N THR A 49 -1.32 -4.97 -16.98
CA THR A 49 -0.55 -5.02 -15.73
C THR A 49 -1.06 -6.11 -14.79
N SER A 50 -2.38 -6.23 -14.61
CA SER A 50 -2.93 -7.29 -13.75
C SER A 50 -2.66 -8.68 -14.31
N LEU A 51 -2.70 -8.88 -15.63
CA LEU A 51 -2.36 -10.18 -16.24
C LEU A 51 -0.88 -10.54 -16.05
N LEU A 52 0.03 -9.56 -16.18
CA LEU A 52 1.46 -9.76 -15.95
C LEU A 52 1.73 -10.18 -14.50
N PHE A 53 1.17 -9.46 -13.53
CA PHE A 53 1.32 -9.79 -12.11
C PHE A 53 0.64 -11.11 -11.75
N SER A 54 -0.51 -11.41 -12.36
CA SER A 54 -1.24 -12.65 -12.15
C SER A 54 -0.38 -13.85 -12.56
N LYS A 55 0.22 -13.79 -13.75
CA LYS A 55 1.11 -14.84 -14.26
C LYS A 55 2.43 -14.91 -13.49
N GLY A 56 3.05 -13.76 -13.23
CA GLY A 56 4.37 -13.69 -12.61
C GLY A 56 4.39 -14.10 -11.13
N LEU A 57 3.30 -13.80 -10.40
CA LEU A 57 3.20 -14.09 -8.96
C LEU A 57 2.26 -15.26 -8.64
N GLY A 58 1.63 -15.86 -9.65
CA GLY A 58 0.63 -16.92 -9.46
C GLY A 58 -0.62 -16.44 -8.71
N MET A 59 -1.01 -15.17 -8.91
CA MET A 59 -2.16 -14.56 -8.22
C MET A 59 -3.38 -14.50 -9.16
N PRO A 60 -4.39 -15.37 -9.01
CA PRO A 60 -5.59 -15.29 -9.83
C PRO A 60 -6.39 -14.00 -9.59
N THR A 61 -7.08 -13.53 -10.62
CA THR A 61 -8.06 -12.44 -10.52
C THR A 61 -9.29 -12.93 -9.77
N VAL A 62 -9.68 -12.23 -8.69
CA VAL A 62 -10.80 -12.61 -7.82
C VAL A 62 -11.97 -11.62 -7.86
N ALA A 63 -11.74 -10.39 -8.30
CA ALA A 63 -12.77 -9.39 -8.48
C ALA A 63 -12.35 -8.39 -9.56
N LYS A 64 -13.34 -7.74 -10.17
CA LYS A 64 -13.12 -6.68 -11.15
C LYS A 64 -14.21 -5.62 -11.09
N SER A 65 -13.86 -4.42 -11.53
CA SER A 65 -14.81 -3.35 -11.82
C SER A 65 -14.33 -2.64 -13.08
N ASP A 66 -15.04 -2.87 -14.18
CA ASP A 66 -14.75 -2.33 -15.51
C ASP A 66 -16.08 -2.01 -16.23
N HIS A 67 -16.03 -1.65 -17.51
CA HIS A 67 -17.23 -1.42 -18.34
C HIS A 67 -18.25 -2.55 -18.25
N SER A 68 -17.83 -3.82 -18.16
CA SER A 68 -18.76 -4.96 -18.09
C SER A 68 -19.53 -5.02 -16.76
N THR A 69 -19.06 -4.30 -15.74
CA THR A 69 -19.74 -4.14 -14.44
C THR A 69 -20.49 -2.81 -14.31
N GLY A 70 -20.52 -2.00 -15.38
CA GLY A 70 -21.16 -0.68 -15.39
C GLY A 70 -20.28 0.48 -14.90
N ASN A 71 -19.01 0.25 -14.60
CA ASN A 71 -18.07 1.31 -14.23
C ASN A 71 -17.52 1.99 -15.48
N LEU A 72 -17.94 3.24 -15.74
CA LEU A 72 -17.51 4.05 -16.88
C LEU A 72 -16.35 5.02 -16.55
N VAL A 73 -15.77 4.94 -15.36
CA VAL A 73 -14.76 5.88 -14.87
C VAL A 73 -13.36 5.28 -14.88
N HIS A 74 -13.24 4.03 -14.46
CA HIS A 74 -11.96 3.32 -14.38
C HIS A 74 -12.11 1.82 -14.55
N ALA A 75 -11.01 1.17 -14.92
CA ALA A 75 -10.86 -0.27 -14.90
C ALA A 75 -10.02 -0.68 -13.68
N SER A 76 -10.58 -1.55 -12.85
CA SER A 76 -9.95 -2.07 -11.63
C SER A 76 -9.99 -3.59 -11.61
N TYR A 77 -8.84 -4.23 -11.37
CA TYR A 77 -8.71 -5.68 -11.25
C TYR A 77 -8.04 -6.06 -9.92
N VAL A 78 -8.66 -6.98 -9.17
CA VAL A 78 -8.12 -7.48 -7.90
C VAL A 78 -7.53 -8.86 -8.11
N LEU A 79 -6.23 -8.99 -7.82
CA LEU A 79 -5.52 -10.26 -7.73
C LEU A 79 -5.38 -10.68 -6.28
N ARG A 80 -5.43 -11.98 -6.01
CA ARG A 80 -5.28 -12.51 -4.64
C ARG A 80 -4.43 -13.77 -4.60
N SER A 81 -3.53 -13.84 -3.61
CA SER A 81 -2.87 -15.08 -3.17
C SER A 81 -2.84 -15.10 -1.65
N GLY A 82 -3.50 -16.10 -1.05
CA GLY A 82 -3.74 -16.14 0.39
C GLY A 82 -4.47 -14.88 0.89
N ASP A 83 -3.84 -14.13 1.80
CA ASP A 83 -4.36 -12.86 2.31
C ASP A 83 -3.87 -11.63 1.55
N LEU A 84 -2.87 -11.77 0.68
CA LEU A 84 -2.33 -10.68 -0.13
C LEU A 84 -3.33 -10.33 -1.24
N ARG A 85 -3.67 -9.04 -1.35
CA ARG A 85 -4.55 -8.50 -2.38
C ARG A 85 -3.88 -7.33 -3.08
N PHE A 86 -3.74 -7.45 -4.40
CA PHE A 86 -3.30 -6.35 -5.26
C PHE A 86 -4.45 -5.86 -6.10
N LEU A 87 -4.66 -4.55 -6.10
CA LEU A 87 -5.65 -3.87 -6.91
C LEU A 87 -4.90 -3.05 -7.95
N PHE A 88 -5.19 -3.26 -9.23
CA PHE A 88 -4.64 -2.49 -10.34
C PHE A 88 -5.74 -1.61 -10.91
N THR A 89 -5.54 -0.29 -10.92
CA THR A 89 -6.54 0.68 -11.38
C THR A 89 -5.95 1.53 -12.50
N ALA A 90 -6.72 1.73 -13.57
CA ALA A 90 -6.41 2.63 -14.68
C ALA A 90 -7.66 3.44 -15.09
N PRO A 91 -7.53 4.73 -15.43
CA PRO A 91 -8.64 5.57 -15.87
C PRO A 91 -9.12 5.15 -17.26
N TYR A 92 -10.42 5.30 -17.50
CA TYR A 92 -10.91 5.48 -18.86
C TYR A 92 -10.75 6.94 -19.29
N THR A 93 -11.22 7.27 -20.50
CA THR A 93 -11.34 8.67 -20.93
C THR A 93 -12.19 9.45 -19.92
N GLN A 94 -11.86 10.74 -19.75
CA GLN A 94 -12.49 11.59 -18.74
C GLN A 94 -14.03 11.56 -18.88
N SER A 95 -14.69 10.91 -17.93
CA SER A 95 -16.14 10.81 -17.86
C SER A 95 -16.63 11.47 -16.57
N SER A 96 -17.71 12.25 -16.68
CA SER A 96 -18.39 12.87 -15.52
C SER A 96 -19.39 11.93 -14.85
N SER A 97 -19.34 10.63 -15.17
CA SER A 97 -20.29 9.63 -14.71
C SER A 97 -20.03 9.27 -13.24
N PRO A 98 -21.06 9.22 -12.36
CA PRO A 98 -20.90 8.82 -10.97
C PRO A 98 -20.78 7.30 -10.77
N THR A 99 -20.26 6.56 -11.75
CA THR A 99 -20.24 5.08 -11.78
C THR A 99 -18.96 4.47 -11.20
N ALA A 100 -18.09 5.28 -10.59
CA ALA A 100 -16.84 4.79 -10.01
C ALA A 100 -17.11 3.87 -8.82
N SER A 101 -16.61 2.63 -8.86
CA SER A 101 -16.68 1.71 -7.72
C SER A 101 -15.75 2.09 -6.56
N ILE A 102 -14.72 2.90 -6.85
CA ILE A 102 -13.79 3.49 -5.88
C ILE A 102 -14.09 4.98 -5.83
N PRO A 103 -14.83 5.48 -4.82
CA PRO A 103 -15.29 6.87 -4.78
C PRO A 103 -14.16 7.91 -4.68
N THR A 104 -12.99 7.49 -4.17
CA THR A 104 -11.80 8.34 -4.06
C THR A 104 -11.01 8.47 -5.36
N PHE A 105 -11.43 7.79 -6.44
CA PHE A 105 -10.76 7.86 -7.72
C PHE A 105 -11.00 9.22 -8.40
N ASN A 106 -9.94 9.80 -8.95
CA ASN A 106 -10.00 11.07 -9.67
C ASN A 106 -9.03 11.05 -10.86
N TYR A 107 -9.53 11.37 -12.05
CA TYR A 107 -8.77 11.32 -13.30
C TYR A 107 -7.54 12.23 -13.28
N GLU A 108 -7.68 13.49 -12.82
CA GLU A 108 -6.59 14.46 -12.78
C GLU A 108 -5.48 14.02 -11.82
N SER A 109 -5.87 13.52 -10.65
CA SER A 109 -4.93 12.97 -9.67
C SER A 109 -4.18 11.75 -10.24
N HIS A 110 -4.88 10.87 -10.96
CA HIS A 110 -4.26 9.72 -11.61
C HIS A 110 -3.28 10.14 -12.70
N SER A 111 -3.69 11.05 -13.59
CA SER A 111 -2.86 11.57 -14.68
C SER A 111 -1.58 12.22 -14.14
N SER A 112 -1.71 13.10 -13.14
CA SER A 112 -0.58 13.74 -12.47
C SER A 112 0.36 12.71 -11.84
N PHE A 113 -0.16 11.74 -11.11
CA PHE A 113 0.63 10.67 -10.50
C PHE A 113 1.38 9.84 -11.55
N MET A 114 0.71 9.42 -12.62
CA MET A 114 1.33 8.63 -13.69
C MET A 114 2.43 9.41 -14.42
N SER A 115 2.21 10.71 -14.67
CA SER A 115 3.21 11.56 -15.32
C SER A 115 4.48 11.75 -14.48
N THR A 116 4.34 11.74 -13.15
CA THR A 116 5.44 11.98 -12.22
C THR A 116 6.17 10.70 -11.83
N HIS A 117 5.44 9.60 -11.63
CA HIS A 117 5.97 8.37 -11.04
C HIS A 117 5.96 7.17 -11.97
N GLY A 118 5.18 7.21 -13.06
CA GLY A 118 4.87 6.02 -13.85
C GLY A 118 4.03 5.02 -13.07
N PHE A 119 4.28 3.72 -13.27
CA PHE A 119 3.62 2.66 -12.50
C PHE A 119 4.07 2.68 -11.03
N GLY A 120 3.12 2.69 -10.10
CA GLY A 120 3.45 2.74 -8.68
C GLY A 120 2.28 2.49 -7.73
N VAL A 121 2.60 2.35 -6.45
CA VAL A 121 1.62 2.19 -5.37
C VAL A 121 0.96 3.54 -5.08
N ARG A 122 -0.36 3.60 -5.22
CA ARG A 122 -1.17 4.75 -4.82
C ARG A 122 -1.63 4.65 -3.37
N ALA A 123 -2.12 3.48 -2.96
CA ALA A 123 -2.73 3.30 -1.64
C ALA A 123 -2.27 2.01 -0.97
N ILE A 124 -2.01 2.11 0.34
CA ILE A 124 -1.76 0.98 1.24
C ILE A 124 -2.95 0.92 2.19
N ALA A 125 -3.89 0.01 1.95
CA ALA A 125 -5.13 -0.08 2.70
C ALA A 125 -4.95 -0.97 3.94
N LEU A 126 -5.43 -0.49 5.09
CA LEU A 126 -5.47 -1.22 6.35
C LEU A 126 -6.92 -1.55 6.72
N GLU A 127 -7.13 -2.78 7.19
CA GLU A 127 -8.38 -3.12 7.88
C GLU A 127 -8.28 -2.60 9.33
N TRP A 128 -9.28 -1.83 9.74
CA TRP A 128 -9.38 -1.31 11.11
C TRP A 128 -10.80 -1.49 11.62
N THR A 129 -11.01 -1.28 12.92
CA THR A 129 -12.34 -1.35 13.53
C THR A 129 -12.62 -0.07 14.30
N MET A 130 -13.79 0.51 14.03
CA MET A 130 -14.31 1.62 14.79
C MET A 130 -14.68 1.13 16.19
N LEU A 131 -14.03 1.66 17.21
CA LEU A 131 -14.53 1.60 18.58
C LEU A 131 -15.82 2.43 18.59
N SER A 132 -16.92 1.92 19.16
CA SER A 132 -18.20 2.64 19.14
C SER A 132 -18.01 4.08 19.63
N PRO A 133 -18.75 5.05 19.07
CA PRO A 133 -18.76 6.39 19.66
C PRO A 133 -19.17 6.27 21.14
N PRO A 134 -18.58 7.06 22.06
CA PRO A 134 -19.05 7.08 23.43
C PRO A 134 -20.54 7.45 23.41
N THR A 135 -21.38 6.60 24.01
CA THR A 135 -22.79 6.89 24.23
C THR A 135 -22.89 8.25 24.93
N PRO A 136 -23.68 9.21 24.41
CA PRO A 136 -23.90 10.46 25.12
C PRO A 136 -24.53 10.13 26.48
N LEU A 137 -23.92 10.62 27.55
CA LEU A 137 -24.56 10.62 28.86
C LEU A 137 -25.78 11.55 28.75
N VAL A 138 -26.96 10.98 29.00
CA VAL A 138 -28.24 11.70 29.11
C VAL A 138 -28.17 12.72 30.23
#